data_AF-O66091-F1
#
_entry.id   AF-O66091-F1
#
_cell.length_a   1.000
_cell.length_b   1.000
_cell.length_c   1.000
_cell.angle_alpha   90.00
_cell.angle_beta   90.00
_cell.angle_gamma   90.00
#
_symmetry.space_group_name_H-M   'P 1'
#
loop_
_entity.id
_entity.type
_entity.pdbx_description
1 polymer ?
#
loop_
_entity_poly.entity_id
_entity_poly.type
_entity_poly.pdbx_seq_one_letter_code
_entity_poly.pdbx_strand_id
1 'polypeptide(L)'
;MNSDKLINENNQLRENLNSENKRYYEDLLVYIRSKSTFNREKDVEQLLLDMLHDLIDAQSNGESAEFYFGRDPKSLADEILKTLPKHFFDIFKIACYIVIGYVLFFTIPYMVSPSSKL
;
A
#
# COMPACT_ATOMS: atom_id res chain seq x y z
N MET A 1 8.04 11.20 6.01
CA MET A 1 6.87 11.97 5.54
C MET A 1 5.55 11.32 5.94
N ASN A 2 4.43 12.03 5.81
CA ASN A 2 3.07 11.46 5.74
C ASN A 2 2.80 10.91 4.33
N SER A 3 1.88 9.95 4.17
CA SER A 3 1.52 9.33 2.88
C SER A 3 1.14 10.37 1.81
N ASP A 4 0.33 11.37 2.16
CA ASP A 4 -0.12 12.41 1.22
C ASP A 4 1.05 13.20 0.59
N LYS A 5 2.09 13.47 1.39
CA LYS A 5 3.26 14.19 0.91
C LYS A 5 4.06 13.32 -0.06
N LEU A 6 4.18 12.02 0.21
CA LEU A 6 4.84 11.06 -0.68
C LEU A 6 4.09 10.93 -2.01
N ILE A 7 2.76 10.83 -1.96
CA ILE A 7 1.90 10.76 -3.15
C ILE A 7 2.05 12.03 -4.00
N ASN A 8 2.03 13.21 -3.37
CA ASN A 8 2.17 14.47 -4.10
C ASN A 8 3.54 14.60 -4.76
N GLU A 9 4.61 14.28 -4.03
CA GLU A 9 5.98 14.30 -4.56
C GLU A 9 6.15 13.31 -5.72
N ASN A 10 5.59 12.11 -5.58
CA ASN A 10 5.55 11.11 -6.64
C ASN A 10 4.84 11.63 -7.91
N ASN A 11 3.66 12.21 -7.76
CA ASN A 11 2.87 12.78 -8.86
C ASN A 11 3.62 13.91 -9.58
N GLN A 12 4.43 14.69 -8.87
CA GLN A 12 5.24 15.76 -9.46
C GLN A 12 6.46 15.19 -10.20
N LEU A 13 7.19 14.27 -9.58
CA LEU A 13 8.44 13.74 -10.13
C LEU A 13 8.23 12.82 -11.33
N ARG A 14 7.13 12.06 -11.38
CA ARG A 14 6.86 11.14 -12.49
C ARG A 14 6.67 11.85 -13.83
N GLU A 15 6.37 13.15 -13.81
CA GLU A 15 6.27 13.97 -15.02
C GLU A 15 7.65 14.24 -15.66
N ASN A 16 8.75 14.01 -14.92
CA ASN A 16 10.11 14.08 -15.46
C ASN A 16 10.52 12.81 -16.22
N LEU A 17 9.72 11.75 -16.16
CA LEU A 17 9.96 10.54 -16.95
C LEU A 17 9.59 10.76 -18.42
N ASN A 18 10.34 10.14 -19.31
CA ASN A 18 9.97 10.01 -20.70
C ASN A 18 8.73 9.11 -20.84
N SER A 19 8.06 9.14 -21.99
CA SER A 19 6.79 8.43 -22.19
C SER A 19 6.87 6.92 -21.97
N GLU A 20 8.02 6.29 -22.26
CA GLU A 20 8.21 4.84 -22.09
C GLU A 20 8.34 4.49 -20.61
N ASN A 21 9.27 5.13 -19.91
CA ASN A 21 9.52 4.92 -18.49
C ASN A 21 8.32 5.32 -17.63
N LYS A 22 7.63 6.41 -18.02
CA LYS A 22 6.41 6.85 -17.35
C LYS A 22 5.33 5.78 -17.41
N ARG A 23 5.09 5.20 -18.60
CA ARG A 23 4.09 4.14 -18.77
C ARG A 23 4.43 2.91 -17.92
N TYR A 24 5.68 2.47 -17.94
CA TYR A 24 6.14 1.35 -17.10
C TYR A 24 5.90 1.63 -15.61
N TYR A 25 6.29 2.83 -15.17
CA TYR A 25 6.18 3.23 -13.77
C TYR A 25 4.72 3.37 -13.31
N GLU A 26 3.85 3.93 -14.15
CA GLU A 26 2.41 4.05 -13.86
C GLU A 26 1.74 2.68 -13.74
N ASP A 27 2.09 1.72 -14.61
CA ASP A 27 1.63 0.35 -14.49
C ASP A 27 2.07 -0.26 -13.15
N LEU A 28 3.36 -0.14 -12.80
CA LEU A 28 3.91 -0.62 -11.52
C LEU A 28 3.18 -0.01 -10.32
N LEU A 29 2.95 1.31 -10.35
CA LEU A 29 2.27 2.06 -9.30
C LEU A 29 0.82 1.60 -9.11
N VAL A 30 0.07 1.36 -10.19
CA VAL A 30 -1.30 0.83 -10.11
C VAL A 30 -1.30 -0.59 -9.53
N TYR A 31 -0.38 -1.45 -9.96
CA TYR A 31 -0.27 -2.83 -9.45
C TYR A 31 0.04 -2.88 -7.96
N ILE A 32 1.01 -2.09 -7.50
CA ILE A 32 1.39 -2.07 -6.09
C ILE A 32 0.26 -1.50 -5.23
N ARG A 33 -0.30 -0.33 -5.57
CA ARG A 33 -1.37 0.31 -4.79
C ARG A 33 -2.65 -0.54 -4.71
N SER A 34 -2.99 -1.24 -5.78
CA SER A 34 -4.20 -2.10 -5.80
C SER A 34 -4.05 -3.37 -4.97
N LYS A 35 -2.84 -3.90 -4.81
CA LYS A 35 -2.57 -5.15 -4.10
C LYS A 35 -1.96 -4.98 -2.70
N SER A 36 -1.65 -3.76 -2.28
CA SER A 36 -0.99 -3.46 -0.99
C SER A 36 -1.95 -3.30 0.20
N THR A 37 -3.17 -3.87 0.14
CA THR A 37 -4.24 -3.69 1.15
C THR A 37 -3.83 -4.08 2.57
N PHE A 38 -2.88 -5.00 2.74
CA PHE A 38 -2.40 -5.46 4.05
C PHE A 38 -1.08 -4.80 4.48
N ASN A 39 -0.57 -3.87 3.67
CA ASN A 39 0.65 -3.13 3.93
C ASN A 39 0.33 -1.73 4.47
N ARG A 40 1.29 -1.10 5.13
CA ARG A 40 1.14 0.30 5.54
C ARG A 40 1.33 1.19 4.32
N GLU A 41 0.35 2.05 4.06
CA GLU A 41 0.37 3.01 2.96
C GLU A 41 1.67 3.82 2.93
N LYS A 42 2.11 4.35 4.08
CA LYS A 42 3.37 5.10 4.16
C LYS A 42 4.58 4.30 3.64
N ASP A 43 4.68 3.03 3.98
CA ASP A 43 5.82 2.19 3.59
C ASP A 43 5.75 1.87 2.08
N VAL A 44 4.53 1.68 1.56
CA VAL A 44 4.26 1.48 0.13
C VAL A 44 4.61 2.73 -0.67
N GLU A 45 4.12 3.90 -0.26
CA GLU A 45 4.35 5.16 -0.97
C GLU A 45 5.81 5.61 -0.91
N GLN A 46 6.52 5.32 0.19
CA GLN A 46 7.95 5.58 0.29
C GLN A 46 8.73 4.71 -0.71
N LEU A 47 8.44 3.41 -0.75
CA LEU A 47 9.09 2.51 -1.71
C LEU A 47 8.81 2.92 -3.17
N LEU A 48 7.57 3.29 -3.49
CA LEU A 48 7.21 3.77 -4.82
C LEU A 48 8.01 5.02 -5.19
N LEU A 49 8.16 5.97 -4.27
CA LEU A 49 8.94 7.17 -4.47
C LEU A 49 10.44 6.86 -4.66
N ASP A 50 11.00 5.96 -3.85
CA ASP A 50 12.40 5.55 -3.96
C ASP A 50 12.69 4.92 -5.34
N MET A 51 11.82 4.02 -5.81
CA MET A 51 11.94 3.44 -7.16
C MET A 51 11.76 4.46 -8.28
N LEU A 52 10.96 5.50 -8.06
CA LEU A 52 10.82 6.58 -9.03
C LEU A 52 12.12 7.39 -9.15
N HIS A 53 12.79 7.65 -8.04
CA HIS A 53 14.11 8.28 -8.04
C HIS A 53 15.13 7.42 -8.80
N ASP A 54 15.19 6.13 -8.47
CA ASP A 54 16.08 5.18 -9.15
C ASP A 54 15.83 5.17 -10.67
N LEU A 55 14.56 5.20 -11.09
CA LEU A 55 14.20 5.23 -12.51
C LEU A 55 14.54 6.56 -13.19
N ILE A 56 14.40 7.69 -12.51
CA ILE A 56 14.81 9.00 -13.05
C ILE A 56 16.33 9.04 -13.24
N ASP A 57 17.09 8.46 -12.31
CA ASP A 57 18.54 8.36 -12.41
C ASP A 57 18.96 7.42 -13.56
N ALA A 58 18.33 6.25 -13.67
CA ALA A 58 18.53 5.32 -14.79
C ALA A 58 18.21 5.97 -16.15
N GLN A 59 17.09 6.69 -16.24
CA GLN A 59 16.72 7.43 -17.43
C GLN A 59 17.76 8.49 -17.81
N SER A 60 18.34 9.17 -16.82
CA SER A 60 19.39 10.17 -17.04
C SER A 60 20.67 9.54 -17.61
N ASN A 61 20.89 8.25 -17.36
CA ASN A 61 21.96 7.44 -17.97
C ASN A 61 21.57 6.83 -19.33
N GLY A 62 20.36 7.10 -19.83
CA GLY A 62 19.84 6.57 -21.09
C GLY A 62 19.26 5.16 -21.00
N GLU A 63 18.98 4.68 -19.78
CA GLU A 63 18.41 3.35 -19.55
C GLU A 63 16.87 3.40 -19.51
N SER A 64 16.22 2.39 -20.10
CA SER A 64 14.78 2.20 -19.95
C SER A 64 14.45 1.48 -18.65
N ALA A 65 13.21 1.62 -18.18
CA ALA A 65 12.73 0.95 -16.97
C ALA A 65 12.83 -0.58 -17.08
N GLU A 66 12.50 -1.15 -18.24
CA GLU A 66 12.61 -2.60 -18.48
C GLU A 66 14.08 -3.07 -18.45
N PHE A 67 15.01 -2.24 -18.93
CA PHE A 67 16.44 -2.54 -18.87
C PHE A 67 16.97 -2.45 -17.44
N TYR A 68 16.67 -1.36 -16.74
CA TYR A 68 17.16 -1.09 -15.39
C TYR A 68 16.61 -2.09 -14.36
N PHE A 69 15.29 -2.30 -14.36
CA PHE A 69 14.66 -3.24 -13.43
C PHE A 69 14.74 -4.70 -13.90
N GLY A 70 15.06 -4.94 -15.18
CA GLY A 70 15.25 -6.27 -15.77
C GLY A 70 14.00 -7.15 -15.77
N ARG A 71 12.81 -6.57 -15.53
CA ARG A 71 11.54 -7.29 -15.34
C ARG A 71 10.40 -6.46 -15.90
N ASP A 72 9.27 -7.12 -16.17
CA ASP A 72 8.02 -6.42 -16.45
C ASP A 72 7.43 -5.83 -15.15
N PRO A 73 6.60 -4.77 -15.23
CA PRO A 73 6.14 -4.06 -14.04
C PRO A 73 5.27 -4.92 -13.13
N LYS A 74 4.60 -5.96 -13.64
CA LYS A 74 3.75 -6.85 -12.82
C LYS A 74 4.58 -7.83 -12.02
N SER A 75 5.57 -8.45 -12.67
CA SER A 75 6.48 -9.37 -11.99
C SER A 75 7.29 -8.66 -10.92
N LEU A 76 7.73 -7.43 -11.18
CA LEU A 76 8.40 -6.60 -10.19
C LEU A 76 7.46 -6.24 -9.03
N ALA A 77 6.24 -5.78 -9.32
CA ALA A 77 5.23 -5.49 -8.29
C ALA A 77 4.97 -6.71 -7.39
N ASP A 78 4.79 -7.89 -7.97
CA ASP A 78 4.48 -9.11 -7.22
C ASP A 78 5.63 -9.56 -6.31
N GLU A 79 6.89 -9.30 -6.69
CA GLU A 79 8.04 -9.54 -5.81
C GLU A 79 8.10 -8.53 -4.66
N ILE A 80 7.93 -7.25 -4.97
CA ILE A 80 7.89 -6.16 -3.98
C ILE A 80 6.79 -6.41 -2.93
N LEU A 81 5.60 -6.81 -3.36
CA LEU A 81 4.48 -7.08 -2.45
C LEU A 81 4.74 -8.29 -1.54
N LYS A 82 5.65 -9.19 -1.91
CA LYS A 82 6.08 -10.30 -1.05
C LYS A 82 7.10 -9.86 -0.01
N THR A 83 7.92 -8.86 -0.31
CA THR A 83 8.97 -8.35 0.60
C THR A 83 8.46 -7.25 1.53
N LEU A 84 7.42 -6.51 1.14
CA LEU A 84 6.85 -5.45 1.95
C LEU A 84 6.29 -6.00 3.29
N PRO A 85 6.53 -5.29 4.41
CA PRO A 85 6.03 -5.70 5.71
C PRO A 85 4.50 -5.71 5.71
N LYS A 86 3.93 -6.84 6.13
CA LYS A 86 2.47 -7.01 6.23
C LYS A 86 2.02 -6.74 7.65
N HIS A 87 1.06 -5.85 7.81
CA HIS A 87 0.57 -5.40 9.11
C HIS A 87 -0.68 -6.18 9.57
N PHE A 88 -0.66 -7.51 9.39
CA PHE A 88 -1.78 -8.38 9.77
C PHE A 88 -2.15 -8.27 11.26
N PHE A 89 -1.17 -8.10 12.15
CA PHE A 89 -1.42 -7.97 13.58
C PHE A 89 -2.18 -6.69 13.95
N ASP A 90 -1.97 -5.60 13.22
CA ASP A 90 -2.67 -4.34 13.47
C ASP A 90 -4.13 -4.43 13.00
N ILE A 91 -4.36 -5.06 11.84
CA ILE A 91 -5.70 -5.35 11.32
C ILE A 91 -6.44 -6.31 12.26
N PHE A 92 -5.76 -7.36 12.74
CA PHE A 92 -6.34 -8.33 13.68
C PHE A 92 -6.71 -7.68 15.02
N LYS A 93 -5.87 -6.77 15.55
CA LYS A 93 -6.20 -6.01 16.76
C LYS A 93 -7.47 -5.17 16.57
N ILE A 94 -7.60 -4.45 15.45
CA ILE A 94 -8.80 -3.66 15.15
C ILE A 94 -10.03 -4.56 15.07
N ALA A 95 -9.93 -5.69 14.36
CA ALA A 95 -11.02 -6.66 14.25
C ALA A 95 -11.41 -7.21 15.64
N CYS A 96 -10.44 -7.55 16.49
CA CYS A 96 -10.70 -7.95 17.87
C CYS A 96 -11.42 -6.86 18.68
N TYR A 97 -11.00 -5.60 18.58
CA TYR A 97 -11.69 -4.50 19.27
C TYR A 97 -13.15 -4.34 18.81
N ILE A 98 -13.42 -4.47 17.51
CA ILE A 98 -14.79 -4.43 16.97
C ILE A 98 -15.62 -5.60 17.51
N VAL A 99 -15.07 -6.82 17.51
CA VAL A 99 -15.76 -8.02 18.03
C VAL A 99 -16.03 -7.89 19.52
N ILE A 100 -15.04 -7.46 20.32
CA ILE A 100 -15.21 -7.24 21.75
C ILE A 100 -16.28 -6.17 22.01
N GLY A 101 -16.24 -5.05 21.28
CA GLY A 101 -17.25 -3.99 21.38
C GLY A 101 -18.66 -4.49 21.04
N TYR A 102 -18.81 -5.28 19.98
CA TYR A 102 -20.09 -5.90 19.60
C TYR A 102 -20.61 -6.86 20.68
N VAL A 103 -19.75 -7.73 21.22
CA VAL A 103 -20.12 -8.65 22.30
C VAL A 103 -20.57 -7.89 23.54
N LEU A 104 -19.83 -6.85 23.95
CA LEU A 104 -20.20 -6.03 25.11
C LEU A 104 -21.53 -5.30 24.88
N PHE A 105 -21.73 -4.71 23.69
CA PHE A 105 -22.98 -4.04 23.34
C PHE A 105 -24.19 -4.99 23.40
N PHE A 106 -24.04 -6.23 22.94
CA PHE A 106 -25.13 -7.20 22.95
C PHE A 106 -25.34 -7.84 24.32
N THR A 107 -24.29 -8.12 25.09
CA THR A 107 -24.38 -8.85 26.37
C THR A 107 -24.81 -7.99 27.56
N ILE A 108 -24.42 -6.71 27.61
CA ILE A 108 -24.77 -5.80 28.71
C ILE A 108 -26.31 -5.67 28.89
N PRO A 109 -27.13 -5.48 27.83
CA PRO A 109 -28.59 -5.43 27.96
C PRO A 109 -29.22 -6.69 28.58
N TYR A 110 -28.68 -7.88 28.28
CA TYR A 110 -29.18 -9.15 28.86
C TYR A 110 -28.85 -9.30 30.35
N MET A 111 -27.79 -8.65 30.85
CA MET A 111 -27.49 -8.67 32.29
C MET A 111 -28.24 -7.60 33.08
N VAL A 112 -28.58 -6.47 32.45
CA VAL A 112 -29.29 -5.35 33.10
C VAL A 112 -30.81 -5.58 33.17
N SER A 113 -31.37 -6.47 32.35
CA SER A 113 -32.78 -6.87 32.45
C SER A 113 -32.90 -8.39 32.71
N PRO A 114 -32.93 -8.84 33.98
CA PRO A 114 -33.00 -10.27 34.29
C PRO A 114 -34.36 -10.93 34.07
N SER A 115 -35.40 -10.24 33.58
CA SER A 115 -36.77 -10.80 33.59
C SER A 115 -37.67 -10.25 32.48
N SER A 116 -37.80 -10.99 31.38
CA SER A 116 -39.01 -10.94 30.52
C SER A 116 -39.26 -12.27 29.82
N LYS A 117 -39.32 -13.37 30.57
CA LYS A 117 -40.04 -14.57 30.12
C LYS A 117 -40.82 -15.20 31.26
N LEU A 118 -42.14 -15.21 31.03
CA LEU A 118 -43.24 -15.97 31.67
C LEU A 118 -43.70 -15.50 33.06
#